data_AF-A0A3D2A302-F1
#
_entry.id   AF-A0A3D2A302-F1
#
_cell.length_a   1.000
_cell.length_b   1.000
_cell.length_c   1.000
_cell.angle_alpha   90.00
_cell.angle_beta   90.00
_cell.angle_gamma   90.00
#
_symmetry.space_group_name_H-M   'P 1'
#
loop_
_entity.id
_entity.type
_entity.pdbx_description
1 polymer ?
#
loop_
_entity_poly.entity_id
_entity_poly.type
_entity_poly.pdbx_seq_one_letter_code
_entity_poly.pdbx_strand_id
1 'polypeptide(L)'
;GAVKAYARKFPHKMGKWSMASRTHADYMRDGDFYSAEQSITVADATNVRIEYVSPAGDVTVKKELPLEAGEILDSMRMSAQALRDFLEASIEDAHQSGVMWSLHVKATMMKVSHPIVFGHAVTVFYKEVFEKYGSLFEKLGVNPNNGLSSVYEKIQELPRSFREEIEEDIHACYEHRPELAMVDSVKGITNLHVPSDVIVDASMPAMIRNGGKMWGGDGRPKDCKAVMPESTYATIYQEMINFCKTNGAFDPTTMGTVPNVGLMA
;
A
#
# COMPACT_ATOMS: atom_id res chain seq x y z
N GLY A 1 27.78 1.08 19.59
CA GLY A 1 28.52 1.12 18.31
C GLY A 1 28.87 2.55 17.95
N ALA A 2 29.94 2.76 17.16
CA ALA A 2 30.46 4.08 16.78
C ALA A 2 29.40 4.98 16.11
N VAL A 3 28.57 4.41 15.23
CA VAL A 3 27.47 5.14 14.56
C VAL A 3 26.41 5.62 15.56
N LYS A 4 26.07 4.81 16.58
CA LYS A 4 25.13 5.22 17.65
C LYS A 4 25.68 6.38 18.47
N ALA A 5 26.97 6.37 18.79
CA ALA A 5 27.62 7.49 19.49
C ALA A 5 27.61 8.76 18.65
N TYR A 6 27.86 8.65 17.34
CA TYR A 6 27.75 9.77 16.40
C TYR A 6 26.33 10.35 16.36
N ALA A 7 25.30 9.51 16.24
CA ALA A 7 23.90 9.96 16.19
C ALA A 7 23.45 10.66 17.48
N ARG A 8 24.01 10.28 18.64
CA ARG A 8 23.76 10.99 19.92
C ARG A 8 24.44 12.36 19.95
N LYS A 9 25.66 12.47 19.42
CA LYS A 9 26.43 13.73 19.37
C LYS A 9 25.90 14.70 18.31
N PHE A 10 25.37 14.17 17.21
CA PHE A 10 24.83 14.92 16.07
C PHE A 10 23.42 14.42 15.74
N PRO A 11 22.41 14.78 16.55
CA PRO A 11 21.05 14.27 16.37
C PRO A 11 20.44 14.77 15.07
N HIS A 12 19.85 13.84 14.32
CA HIS A 12 19.06 14.18 13.14
C HIS A 12 17.69 14.71 13.54
N LYS A 13 17.06 15.49 12.65
CA LYS A 13 15.72 16.05 12.91
C LYS A 13 14.67 14.95 13.04
N MET A 14 13.82 15.10 14.05
CA MET A 14 12.62 14.32 14.31
C MET A 14 11.42 15.28 14.33
N GLY A 15 10.38 14.97 13.57
CA GLY A 15 9.15 15.75 13.53
C GLY A 15 8.40 15.66 14.86
N LYS A 16 7.86 16.77 15.33
CA LYS A 16 7.08 16.80 16.57
C LYS A 16 5.78 16.03 16.38
N TRP A 17 5.48 15.14 17.33
CA TRP A 17 4.19 14.46 17.41
C TRP A 17 3.23 15.25 18.28
N SER A 18 1.98 15.35 17.82
CA SER A 18 0.86 15.90 18.56
C SER A 18 0.02 14.75 19.12
N MET A 19 -0.39 14.84 20.38
CA MET A 19 -1.38 13.91 20.96
C MET A 19 -2.71 13.94 20.20
N ALA A 20 -3.04 15.09 19.59
CA ALA A 20 -4.23 15.29 18.76
C ALA A 20 -4.02 14.92 17.28
N SER A 21 -2.87 14.32 16.91
CA SER A 21 -2.64 13.87 15.53
C SER A 21 -3.72 12.87 15.12
N ARG A 22 -4.21 13.04 13.90
CA ARG A 22 -5.26 12.21 13.29
C ARG A 22 -4.69 11.08 12.46
N THR A 23 -3.37 11.03 12.30
CA THR A 23 -2.66 10.01 11.54
C THR A 23 -2.88 8.62 12.13
N HIS A 24 -3.16 7.65 11.28
CA HIS A 24 -3.33 6.26 11.70
C HIS A 24 -3.03 5.34 10.52
N ALA A 25 -2.59 4.12 10.83
CA ALA A 25 -2.57 3.02 9.88
C ALA A 25 -3.96 2.41 9.78
N ASP A 26 -4.38 2.11 8.56
CA ASP A 26 -5.65 1.43 8.28
C ASP A 26 -5.39 0.17 7.45
N TYR A 27 -6.09 -0.91 7.77
CA TYR A 27 -5.84 -2.25 7.25
C TYR A 27 -7.12 -3.09 7.27
N MET A 28 -7.20 -4.14 6.47
CA MET A 28 -8.37 -5.01 6.43
C MET A 28 -8.58 -5.69 7.80
N ARG A 29 -9.84 -6.04 8.11
CA ARG A 29 -10.23 -6.76 9.34
C ARG A 29 -10.63 -8.20 9.08
N ASP A 30 -10.89 -8.54 7.82
CA ASP A 30 -11.20 -9.88 7.32
C ASP A 30 -10.97 -9.89 5.79
N GLY A 31 -10.84 -11.07 5.20
CA GLY A 31 -10.68 -11.28 3.76
C GLY A 31 -9.30 -10.94 3.20
N ASP A 32 -8.30 -10.70 4.04
CA ASP A 32 -6.88 -10.53 3.70
C ASP A 32 -6.09 -11.84 3.86
N PHE A 33 -4.77 -11.82 3.64
CA PHE A 33 -3.97 -13.03 3.77
C PHE A 33 -3.96 -13.55 5.21
N TYR A 34 -3.82 -12.64 6.18
CA TYR A 34 -3.83 -12.97 7.62
C TYR A 34 -5.07 -13.78 8.04
N SER A 35 -6.26 -13.34 7.65
CA SER A 35 -7.53 -14.00 8.03
C SER A 35 -7.74 -15.37 7.37
N ALA A 36 -7.07 -15.65 6.26
CA ALA A 36 -7.24 -16.88 5.49
C ALA A 36 -6.03 -17.84 5.58
N GLU A 37 -5.03 -17.52 6.40
CA GLU A 37 -3.80 -18.30 6.51
C GLU A 37 -4.06 -19.70 7.10
N GLN A 38 -3.45 -20.69 6.49
CA GLN A 38 -3.33 -22.06 6.98
C GLN A 38 -1.88 -22.49 6.86
N SER A 39 -1.40 -23.28 7.82
CA SER A 39 -0.02 -23.73 7.87
C SER A 39 0.05 -25.21 8.24
N ILE A 40 0.98 -25.92 7.62
CA ILE A 40 1.34 -27.29 7.99
C ILE A 40 2.85 -27.42 8.16
N THR A 41 3.27 -28.36 9.01
CA THR A 41 4.65 -28.84 9.04
C THR A 41 4.66 -30.26 8.50
N VAL A 42 5.43 -30.49 7.45
CA VAL A 42 5.54 -31.79 6.79
C VAL A 42 6.40 -32.71 7.64
N ALA A 43 5.94 -33.94 7.93
CA ALA A 43 6.70 -34.88 8.74
C ALA A 43 7.86 -35.53 7.96
N ASP A 44 7.57 -36.02 6.75
CA ASP A 44 8.49 -36.73 5.87
C ASP A 44 8.51 -36.09 4.48
N ALA A 45 9.66 -36.14 3.80
CA ALA A 45 9.80 -35.59 2.45
C ALA A 45 8.73 -36.17 1.50
N THR A 46 8.04 -35.31 0.76
CA THR A 46 6.88 -35.68 -0.06
C THR A 46 6.74 -34.77 -1.28
N ASN A 47 5.79 -35.08 -2.17
CA ASN A 47 5.40 -34.17 -3.25
C ASN A 47 3.95 -33.74 -3.03
N VAL A 48 3.70 -32.43 -3.17
CA VAL A 48 2.37 -31.84 -3.08
C VAL A 48 1.94 -31.23 -4.41
N ARG A 49 0.62 -31.05 -4.56
CA ARG A 49 0.01 -30.42 -5.72
C ARG A 49 -0.93 -29.31 -5.29
N ILE A 50 -0.83 -28.17 -5.97
CA ILE A 50 -1.76 -27.05 -5.85
C ILE A 50 -2.77 -27.18 -6.98
N GLU A 51 -4.04 -27.34 -6.64
CA GLU A 51 -5.13 -27.51 -7.58
C GLU A 51 -6.18 -26.41 -7.43
N TYR A 52 -6.82 -26.05 -8.53
CA TYR A 52 -8.05 -25.28 -8.54
C TYR A 52 -9.19 -26.20 -8.98
N VAL A 53 -10.22 -26.33 -8.15
CA VAL A 53 -11.45 -27.05 -8.47
C VAL A 53 -12.52 -26.01 -8.80
N SER A 54 -13.04 -26.03 -10.03
CA SER A 54 -14.06 -25.09 -10.48
C SER A 54 -15.40 -25.34 -9.77
N PRO A 55 -16.34 -24.38 -9.76
CA PRO A 55 -17.69 -24.63 -9.27
C PRO A 55 -18.44 -25.77 -10.00
N ALA A 56 -18.03 -26.12 -11.21
CA ALA A 56 -18.57 -27.26 -11.97
C ALA A 56 -17.89 -28.60 -11.61
N GLY A 57 -16.83 -28.58 -10.79
CA GLY A 57 -16.06 -29.75 -10.37
C GLY A 57 -14.82 -30.04 -11.21
N ASP A 58 -14.51 -29.22 -12.22
CA ASP A 58 -13.33 -29.42 -13.06
C ASP A 58 -12.05 -29.14 -12.27
N VAL A 59 -11.11 -30.08 -12.28
CA VAL A 59 -9.83 -29.97 -11.57
C VAL A 59 -8.75 -29.46 -12.52
N THR A 60 -8.10 -28.36 -12.16
CA THR A 60 -6.92 -27.82 -12.86
C THR A 60 -5.71 -27.84 -11.92
N VAL A 61 -4.68 -28.60 -12.29
CA VAL A 61 -3.38 -28.57 -11.60
C VAL A 61 -2.67 -27.26 -11.91
N LYS A 62 -2.34 -26.48 -10.88
CA LYS A 62 -1.59 -25.23 -11.01
C LYS A 62 -0.10 -25.42 -10.84
N LYS A 63 0.31 -26.28 -9.92
CA LYS A 63 1.72 -26.55 -9.63
C LYS A 63 1.90 -27.86 -8.87
N GLU A 64 3.04 -28.51 -9.09
CA GLU A 64 3.55 -29.60 -8.23
C GLU A 64 4.87 -29.15 -7.61
N LEU A 65 5.10 -29.56 -6.36
CA LEU A 65 6.22 -29.10 -5.53
C LEU A 65 6.76 -30.26 -4.67
N PRO A 66 8.07 -30.55 -4.69
CA PRO A 66 8.68 -31.38 -3.66
C PRO A 66 8.79 -30.58 -2.35
N LEU A 67 8.58 -31.26 -1.22
CA LEU A 67 8.78 -30.72 0.13
C LEU A 67 9.74 -31.62 0.92
N GLU A 68 10.55 -31.01 1.77
CA GLU A 68 11.47 -31.68 2.67
C GLU A 68 10.79 -32.13 3.99
N ALA A 69 11.43 -33.05 4.70
CA ALA A 69 11.01 -33.42 6.05
C ALA A 69 11.22 -32.24 7.01
N GLY A 70 10.18 -31.87 7.75
CA GLY A 70 10.16 -30.72 8.65
C GLY A 70 9.90 -29.37 7.97
N GLU A 71 9.68 -29.33 6.65
CA GLU A 71 9.36 -28.09 5.94
C GLU A 71 7.99 -27.54 6.35
N ILE A 72 7.89 -26.21 6.48
CA ILE A 72 6.65 -25.50 6.75
C ILE A 72 6.08 -25.02 5.42
N LEU A 73 4.82 -25.36 5.15
CA LEU A 73 4.09 -24.89 3.98
C LEU A 73 2.85 -24.12 4.41
N ASP A 74 2.76 -22.87 3.97
CA ASP A 74 1.65 -21.97 4.25
C ASP A 74 0.78 -21.76 2.99
N SER A 75 -0.52 -21.55 3.20
CA SER A 75 -1.46 -21.16 2.16
C SER A 75 -2.38 -20.07 2.67
N MET A 76 -2.62 -19.06 1.84
CA MET A 76 -3.38 -17.87 2.19
C MET A 76 -4.02 -17.28 0.93
N ARG A 77 -5.09 -16.51 1.09
CA ARG A 77 -5.77 -15.80 -0.01
C ARG A 77 -6.24 -14.42 0.43
N MET A 78 -6.26 -13.48 -0.50
CA MET A 78 -6.92 -12.19 -0.33
C MET A 78 -8.16 -12.13 -1.22
N SER A 79 -9.30 -11.75 -0.66
CA SER A 79 -10.55 -11.56 -1.38
C SER A 79 -10.54 -10.21 -2.10
N ALA A 80 -10.61 -10.24 -3.43
CA ALA A 80 -10.68 -9.01 -4.23
C ALA A 80 -11.91 -8.16 -3.88
N GLN A 81 -13.04 -8.79 -3.56
CA GLN A 81 -14.24 -8.08 -3.12
C GLN A 81 -14.00 -7.35 -1.80
N ALA A 82 -13.51 -8.07 -0.78
CA ALA A 82 -13.24 -7.49 0.53
C ALA A 82 -12.19 -6.36 0.46
N LEU A 83 -11.16 -6.54 -0.38
CA LEU A 83 -10.16 -5.50 -0.63
C LEU A 83 -10.80 -4.23 -1.22
N ARG A 84 -11.66 -4.37 -2.24
CA ARG A 84 -12.30 -3.21 -2.88
C ARG A 84 -13.27 -2.50 -1.94
N ASP A 85 -14.05 -3.26 -1.16
CA ASP A 85 -14.95 -2.70 -0.15
C ASP A 85 -14.18 -1.95 0.94
N PHE A 86 -13.06 -2.52 1.41
CA PHE A 86 -12.15 -1.86 2.35
C PHE A 86 -11.56 -0.57 1.75
N LEU A 87 -11.07 -0.62 0.51
CA LEU A 87 -10.49 0.55 -0.15
C LEU A 87 -11.52 1.68 -0.26
N GLU A 88 -12.73 1.41 -0.74
CA GLU A 88 -13.79 2.41 -0.86
C GLU A 88 -14.15 3.00 0.51
N ALA A 89 -14.32 2.15 1.54
CA ALA A 89 -14.60 2.61 2.90
C ALA A 89 -13.46 3.48 3.47
N SER A 90 -12.20 3.10 3.23
CA SER A 90 -11.03 3.85 3.69
C SER A 90 -10.90 5.22 3.01
N ILE A 91 -11.26 5.29 1.72
CA ILE A 91 -11.24 6.50 0.91
C ILE A 91 -12.35 7.44 1.37
N GLU A 92 -13.56 6.91 1.58
CA GLU A 92 -14.70 7.69 2.08
C GLU A 92 -14.46 8.22 3.49
N ASP A 93 -13.96 7.40 4.42
CA ASP A 93 -13.61 7.86 5.77
C ASP A 93 -12.54 8.95 5.74
N ALA A 94 -11.52 8.81 4.88
CA ALA A 94 -10.49 9.86 4.73
C ALA A 94 -11.09 11.16 4.18
N HIS A 95 -12.06 11.08 3.26
CA HIS A 95 -12.74 12.24 2.68
C HIS A 95 -13.60 12.96 3.74
N GLN A 96 -14.49 12.22 4.40
CA GLN A 96 -15.39 12.75 5.44
C GLN A 96 -14.62 13.34 6.63
N SER A 97 -13.54 12.67 7.01
CA SER A 97 -12.72 13.13 8.12
C SER A 97 -11.75 14.24 7.67
N GLY A 98 -11.49 14.43 6.38
CA GLY A 98 -10.55 15.45 5.90
C GLY A 98 -9.10 15.16 6.29
N VAL A 99 -8.72 13.88 6.38
CA VAL A 99 -7.32 13.46 6.46
C VAL A 99 -6.85 13.02 5.08
N MET A 100 -5.57 13.22 4.80
CA MET A 100 -5.00 12.81 3.52
C MET A 100 -4.97 11.28 3.43
N TRP A 101 -5.33 10.71 2.30
CA TRP A 101 -5.26 9.27 2.05
C TRP A 101 -3.89 8.90 1.46
N SER A 102 -3.34 7.77 1.87
CA SER A 102 -2.06 7.24 1.39
C SER A 102 -2.06 5.72 1.38
N LEU A 103 -1.46 5.11 0.37
CA LEU A 103 -1.28 3.68 0.18
C LEU A 103 0.19 3.30 0.35
N HIS A 104 0.43 2.29 1.17
CA HIS A 104 1.75 1.77 1.48
C HIS A 104 1.79 0.27 1.21
N VAL A 105 2.44 -0.12 0.12
CA VAL A 105 2.63 -1.53 -0.28
C VAL A 105 4.07 -1.76 -0.71
N LYS A 106 4.41 -3.00 -1.10
CA LYS A 106 5.77 -3.39 -1.52
C LYS A 106 5.78 -3.99 -2.93
N ALA A 107 5.32 -3.23 -3.93
CA ALA A 107 5.04 -3.76 -5.28
C ALA A 107 6.28 -4.22 -6.06
N THR A 108 7.47 -3.71 -5.73
CA THR A 108 8.73 -4.11 -6.38
C THR A 108 9.20 -5.51 -5.98
N MET A 109 9.04 -5.87 -4.71
CA MET A 109 9.46 -7.17 -4.17
C MET A 109 8.34 -8.21 -4.33
N MET A 110 7.10 -7.84 -4.01
CA MET A 110 5.92 -8.69 -4.15
C MET A 110 5.36 -8.60 -5.57
N LYS A 111 6.15 -9.08 -6.55
CA LYS A 111 5.98 -8.85 -8.00
C LYS A 111 4.62 -9.25 -8.60
N VAL A 112 3.87 -10.14 -7.95
CA VAL A 112 2.57 -10.61 -8.44
C VAL A 112 1.42 -9.99 -7.63
N SER A 113 1.42 -10.16 -6.32
CA SER A 113 0.28 -9.78 -5.47
C SER A 113 0.11 -8.26 -5.32
N HIS A 114 1.18 -7.53 -5.01
CA HIS A 114 1.06 -6.11 -4.67
C HIS A 114 0.74 -5.20 -5.87
N PRO A 115 1.22 -5.46 -7.11
CA PRO A 115 0.71 -4.75 -8.28
C PRO A 115 -0.80 -4.91 -8.48
N ILE A 116 -1.37 -6.08 -8.18
CA ILE A 116 -2.83 -6.30 -8.26
C ILE A 116 -3.56 -5.48 -7.18
N VAL A 117 -3.06 -5.49 -5.93
CA VAL A 117 -3.60 -4.66 -4.85
C VAL A 117 -3.55 -3.18 -5.21
N PHE A 118 -2.43 -2.73 -5.77
CA PHE A 118 -2.26 -1.35 -6.23
C PHE A 118 -3.23 -0.98 -7.35
N GLY A 119 -3.42 -1.86 -8.34
CA GLY A 119 -4.40 -1.65 -9.41
C GLY A 119 -5.83 -1.58 -8.91
N HIS A 120 -6.19 -2.36 -7.90
CA HIS A 120 -7.49 -2.20 -7.23
C HIS A 120 -7.61 -0.83 -6.56
N ALA A 121 -6.58 -0.33 -5.87
CA ALA A 121 -6.60 1.01 -5.28
C ALA A 121 -6.77 2.11 -6.35
N VAL A 122 -6.06 2.01 -7.48
CA VAL A 122 -6.20 2.94 -8.61
C VAL A 122 -7.62 2.92 -9.16
N THR A 123 -8.14 1.74 -9.49
CA THR A 123 -9.49 1.62 -10.09
C THR A 123 -10.62 1.99 -9.13
N VAL A 124 -10.44 1.81 -7.82
CA VAL A 124 -11.42 2.26 -6.83
C VAL A 124 -11.34 3.77 -6.66
N PHE A 125 -10.15 4.36 -6.52
CA PHE A 125 -9.99 5.80 -6.34
C PHE A 125 -10.57 6.59 -7.54
N TYR A 126 -10.20 6.20 -8.76
CA TYR A 126 -10.63 6.82 -10.02
C TYR A 126 -11.82 6.10 -10.67
N LYS A 127 -12.74 5.52 -9.87
CA LYS A 127 -13.83 4.66 -10.37
C LYS A 127 -14.64 5.30 -11.50
N GLU A 128 -14.96 6.58 -11.40
CA GLU A 128 -15.78 7.30 -12.39
C GLU A 128 -15.10 7.36 -13.76
N VAL A 129 -13.77 7.58 -13.79
CA VAL A 129 -12.97 7.59 -15.02
C VAL A 129 -12.90 6.18 -15.63
N PHE A 130 -12.68 5.15 -14.81
CA PHE A 130 -12.62 3.76 -15.30
C PHE A 130 -14.00 3.23 -15.75
N GLU A 131 -15.09 3.70 -15.15
CA GLU A 131 -16.46 3.41 -15.59
C GLU A 131 -16.78 4.11 -16.91
N LYS A 132 -16.43 5.39 -17.05
CA LYS A 132 -16.69 6.17 -18.27
C LYS A 132 -15.85 5.71 -19.46
N TYR A 133 -14.56 5.39 -19.25
CA TYR A 133 -13.60 5.10 -20.32
C TYR A 133 -13.14 3.64 -20.39
N GLY A 134 -13.73 2.72 -19.63
CA GLY A 134 -13.26 1.32 -19.51
C GLY A 134 -13.02 0.61 -20.86
N SER A 135 -13.99 0.67 -21.78
CA SER A 135 -13.86 0.07 -23.12
C SER A 135 -12.75 0.70 -23.98
N LEU A 136 -12.44 1.98 -23.76
CA LEU A 136 -11.33 2.66 -24.44
C LEU A 136 -10.00 2.26 -23.81
N PHE A 137 -9.91 2.26 -22.49
CA PHE A 137 -8.73 1.84 -21.75
C PHE A 137 -8.32 0.40 -22.05
N GLU A 138 -9.29 -0.50 -22.21
CA GLU A 138 -9.03 -1.88 -22.65
C GLU A 138 -8.39 -1.90 -24.05
N LYS A 139 -8.93 -1.14 -25.01
CA LYS A 139 -8.37 -1.06 -26.37
C LYS A 139 -6.97 -0.46 -26.41
N LEU A 140 -6.69 0.53 -25.56
CA LEU A 140 -5.39 1.18 -25.44
C LEU A 140 -4.38 0.36 -24.61
N GLY A 141 -4.81 -0.76 -24.00
CA GLY A 141 -3.94 -1.57 -23.16
C GLY A 141 -3.49 -0.87 -21.87
N VAL A 142 -4.34 -0.02 -21.30
CA VAL A 142 -4.12 0.57 -19.98
C VAL A 142 -4.08 -0.54 -18.93
N ASN A 143 -3.05 -0.52 -18.09
CA ASN A 143 -2.92 -1.48 -16.99
C ASN A 143 -2.88 -0.75 -15.64
N PRO A 144 -3.95 -0.77 -14.85
CA PRO A 144 -3.99 -0.07 -13.56
C PRO A 144 -2.99 -0.63 -12.54
N ASN A 145 -2.50 -1.87 -12.72
CA ASN A 145 -1.46 -2.44 -11.85
C ASN A 145 -0.11 -1.72 -11.99
N ASN A 146 0.07 -0.99 -13.10
CA ASN A 146 1.23 -0.13 -13.34
C ASN A 146 0.99 1.32 -12.86
N GLY A 147 -0.16 1.60 -12.25
CA GLY A 147 -0.53 2.90 -11.73
C GLY A 147 -1.16 3.85 -12.74
N LEU A 148 -1.50 5.05 -12.26
CA LEU A 148 -2.11 6.09 -13.08
C LEU A 148 -1.19 6.54 -14.22
N SER A 149 0.13 6.38 -14.09
CA SER A 149 1.07 6.64 -15.20
C SER A 149 0.76 5.81 -16.44
N SER A 150 0.21 4.60 -16.28
CA SER A 150 -0.24 3.79 -17.42
C SER A 150 -1.38 4.44 -18.18
N VAL A 151 -2.28 5.17 -17.51
CA VAL A 151 -3.33 5.93 -18.20
C VAL A 151 -2.69 7.07 -18.98
N TYR A 152 -1.89 7.91 -18.30
CA TYR A 152 -1.25 9.08 -18.91
C TYR A 152 -0.36 8.73 -20.11
N GLU A 153 0.35 7.60 -20.08
CA GLU A 153 1.17 7.11 -21.19
C GLU A 153 0.30 6.71 -22.39
N LYS A 154 -0.76 5.92 -22.17
CA LYS A 154 -1.55 5.35 -23.27
C LYS A 154 -2.49 6.36 -23.92
N ILE A 155 -2.98 7.36 -23.18
CA ILE A 155 -3.80 8.43 -23.77
C ILE A 155 -2.98 9.40 -24.65
N GLN A 156 -1.64 9.27 -24.68
CA GLN A 156 -0.81 10.05 -25.63
C GLN A 156 -1.09 9.68 -27.09
N GLU A 157 -1.60 8.48 -27.36
CA GLU A 157 -1.97 8.02 -28.71
C GLU A 157 -3.26 8.67 -29.22
N LEU A 158 -4.03 9.31 -28.35
CA LEU A 158 -5.31 9.94 -28.68
C LEU A 158 -5.16 11.38 -29.17
N PRO A 159 -6.14 11.90 -29.94
CA PRO A 159 -6.24 13.32 -30.25
C PRO A 159 -6.24 14.17 -28.99
N ARG A 160 -5.56 15.33 -29.05
CA ARG A 160 -5.38 16.24 -27.92
C ARG A 160 -6.68 16.57 -27.18
N SER A 161 -7.76 16.85 -27.90
CA SER A 161 -9.06 17.18 -27.30
C SER A 161 -9.62 16.05 -26.43
N PHE A 162 -9.43 14.79 -26.84
CA PHE A 162 -9.91 13.63 -26.09
C PHE A 162 -8.99 13.32 -24.89
N ARG A 163 -7.70 13.61 -25.03
CA ARG A 163 -6.76 13.53 -23.92
C ARG A 163 -7.08 14.55 -22.83
N GLU A 164 -7.30 15.81 -23.21
CA GLU A 164 -7.68 16.88 -22.29
C GLU A 164 -8.99 16.54 -21.56
N GLU A 165 -9.98 15.97 -22.25
CA GLU A 165 -11.22 15.47 -21.61
C GLU A 165 -10.94 14.41 -20.53
N ILE A 166 -10.11 13.41 -20.82
CA ILE A 166 -9.76 12.36 -19.84
C ILE A 166 -8.97 12.95 -18.66
N GLU A 167 -8.04 13.87 -18.93
CA GLU A 167 -7.26 14.54 -17.89
C GLU A 167 -8.14 15.40 -16.98
N GLU A 168 -9.13 16.11 -17.53
CA GLU A 168 -10.13 16.86 -16.77
C GLU A 168 -10.99 15.93 -15.89
N ASP A 169 -11.45 14.79 -16.40
CA ASP A 169 -12.22 13.82 -15.60
C ASP A 169 -11.40 13.17 -14.48
N ILE A 170 -10.09 12.93 -14.72
CA ILE A 170 -9.17 12.50 -13.66
C ILE A 170 -9.05 13.59 -12.60
N HIS A 171 -8.99 14.87 -13.00
CA HIS A 171 -8.96 15.98 -12.07
C HIS A 171 -10.27 16.11 -11.27
N ALA A 172 -11.42 15.91 -11.92
CA ALA A 172 -12.74 15.95 -11.28
C ALA A 172 -12.88 14.90 -10.16
N CYS A 173 -12.24 13.74 -10.30
CA CYS A 173 -12.22 12.73 -9.23
C CYS A 173 -11.70 13.30 -7.89
N TYR A 174 -10.74 14.24 -7.91
CA TYR A 174 -10.20 14.81 -6.67
C TYR A 174 -11.19 15.72 -5.93
N GLU A 175 -12.28 16.17 -6.57
CA GLU A 175 -13.33 16.96 -5.91
C GLU A 175 -14.19 16.11 -4.98
N HIS A 176 -14.34 14.82 -5.28
CA HIS A 176 -15.21 13.88 -4.57
C HIS A 176 -14.43 12.77 -3.84
N ARG A 177 -13.10 12.88 -3.80
CA ARG A 177 -12.18 11.95 -3.15
C ARG A 177 -11.33 12.69 -2.10
N PRO A 178 -10.73 12.00 -1.11
CA PRO A 178 -9.82 12.66 -0.19
C PRO A 178 -8.59 13.18 -0.93
N GLU A 179 -7.93 14.16 -0.33
CA GLU A 179 -6.60 14.55 -0.77
C GLU A 179 -5.68 13.31 -0.76
N LEU A 180 -4.89 13.14 -1.81
CA LEU A 180 -3.97 12.03 -1.98
C LEU A 180 -2.54 12.47 -1.64
N ALA A 181 -1.79 11.60 -0.96
CA ALA A 181 -0.37 11.86 -0.72
C ALA A 181 0.42 12.02 -2.03
N MET A 182 1.40 12.91 -2.02
CA MET A 182 2.24 13.23 -3.17
C MET A 182 3.65 12.65 -3.02
N VAL A 183 4.18 12.14 -4.12
CA VAL A 183 5.60 11.79 -4.28
C VAL A 183 6.39 13.05 -4.65
N ASP A 184 5.87 13.83 -5.61
CA ASP A 184 6.42 15.12 -6.04
C ASP A 184 5.25 16.07 -6.36
N SER A 185 4.93 16.97 -5.42
CA SER A 185 3.81 17.90 -5.57
C SER A 185 4.04 18.95 -6.67
N VAL A 186 5.29 19.29 -6.99
CA VAL A 186 5.61 20.27 -8.05
C VAL A 186 5.31 19.69 -9.42
N LYS A 187 5.55 18.39 -9.60
CA LYS A 187 5.29 17.67 -10.85
C LYS A 187 3.91 17.00 -10.89
N GLY A 188 3.10 17.13 -9.84
CA GLY A 188 1.80 16.46 -9.75
C GLY A 188 1.87 14.94 -9.60
N ILE A 189 3.03 14.37 -9.20
CA ILE A 189 3.19 12.93 -9.04
C ILE A 189 2.59 12.49 -7.72
N THR A 190 1.46 11.78 -7.79
CA THR A 190 0.71 11.26 -6.64
C THR A 190 1.20 9.88 -6.20
N ASN A 191 0.79 9.45 -5.01
CA ASN A 191 1.04 8.12 -4.47
C ASN A 191 0.45 6.97 -5.32
N LEU A 192 -0.53 7.25 -6.19
CA LEU A 192 -1.11 6.28 -7.13
C LEU A 192 -0.51 6.35 -8.54
N HIS A 193 0.52 7.18 -8.77
CA HIS A 193 1.16 7.30 -10.09
C HIS A 193 1.89 6.04 -10.50
N VAL A 194 2.83 5.56 -9.68
CA VAL A 194 3.66 4.38 -9.97
C VAL A 194 3.75 3.49 -8.72
N PRO A 195 3.52 2.17 -8.85
CA PRO A 195 3.47 1.25 -7.71
C PRO A 195 4.79 1.11 -6.93
N SER A 196 5.92 1.51 -7.52
CA SER A 196 7.25 1.44 -6.91
C SER A 196 7.66 2.70 -6.16
N ASP A 197 6.92 3.80 -6.26
CA ASP A 197 7.35 5.09 -5.69
C ASP A 197 7.24 5.13 -4.17
N VAL A 198 6.18 4.53 -3.62
CA VAL A 198 5.89 4.52 -2.18
C VAL A 198 5.97 3.09 -1.65
N ILE A 199 7.14 2.73 -1.16
CA ILE A 199 7.43 1.38 -0.65
C ILE A 199 7.27 1.35 0.87
N VAL A 200 6.42 0.47 1.40
CA VAL A 200 5.97 0.46 2.81
C VAL A 200 7.11 0.52 3.85
N ASP A 201 8.20 -0.23 3.65
CA ASP A 201 9.32 -0.32 4.59
C ASP A 201 10.20 0.93 4.64
N ALA A 202 10.16 1.78 3.61
CA ALA A 202 10.82 3.09 3.60
C ALA A 202 9.86 4.24 3.93
N SER A 203 8.65 4.19 3.36
CA SER A 203 7.65 5.25 3.46
C SER A 203 7.04 5.37 4.85
N MET A 204 6.72 4.25 5.52
CA MET A 204 6.14 4.30 6.86
C MET A 204 7.11 4.89 7.90
N PRO A 205 8.39 4.46 7.98
CA PRO A 205 9.36 5.13 8.85
C PRO A 205 9.57 6.61 8.51
N ALA A 206 9.56 6.99 7.23
CA ALA A 206 9.69 8.39 6.82
C ALA A 206 8.51 9.24 7.32
N MET A 207 7.28 8.74 7.15
CA MET A 207 6.05 9.38 7.63
C MET A 207 6.05 9.50 9.17
N ILE A 208 6.39 8.42 9.88
CA ILE A 208 6.44 8.41 11.35
C ILE A 208 7.50 9.38 11.88
N ARG A 209 8.69 9.38 11.27
CA ARG A 209 9.76 10.32 11.61
C ARG A 209 9.35 11.78 11.38
N ASN A 210 8.52 12.06 10.38
CA ASN A 210 8.03 13.39 10.05
C ASN A 210 6.85 13.85 10.94
N GLY A 211 6.68 13.24 12.12
CA GLY A 211 5.58 13.60 13.04
C GLY A 211 4.23 13.04 12.60
N GLY A 212 4.24 11.93 11.86
CA GLY A 212 3.02 11.31 11.35
C GLY A 212 2.50 11.97 10.07
N LYS A 213 3.35 12.58 9.25
CA LYS A 213 2.90 13.44 8.13
C LYS A 213 3.52 13.07 6.80
N MET A 214 2.71 13.16 5.76
CA MET A 214 3.12 13.08 4.35
C MET A 214 2.80 14.39 3.63
N TRP A 215 3.26 14.54 2.39
CA TRP A 215 3.11 15.77 1.61
C TRP A 215 1.82 15.76 0.79
N GLY A 216 1.04 16.83 0.88
CA GLY A 216 -0.16 17.04 0.08
C GLY A 216 0.09 17.75 -1.24
N GLY A 217 -0.98 17.98 -2.01
CA GLY A 217 -0.93 18.66 -3.31
C GLY A 217 -0.45 20.12 -3.21
N ASP A 218 -0.68 20.75 -2.06
CA ASP A 218 -0.19 22.10 -1.73
C ASP A 218 1.30 22.15 -1.30
N GLY A 219 1.99 21.01 -1.32
CA GLY A 219 3.39 20.90 -0.91
C GLY A 219 3.59 21.06 0.59
N ARG A 220 2.56 20.83 1.42
CA ARG A 220 2.64 20.93 2.89
C ARG A 220 2.48 19.58 3.57
N PRO A 221 3.12 19.38 4.74
CA PRO A 221 2.98 18.14 5.51
C PRO A 221 1.62 18.10 6.23
N LYS A 222 0.88 17.00 6.05
CA LYS A 222 -0.47 16.79 6.59
C LYS A 222 -0.58 15.44 7.29
N ASP A 223 -1.49 15.34 8.26
CA ASP A 223 -1.85 14.05 8.86
C ASP A 223 -2.50 13.16 7.79
N CYS A 224 -2.24 11.85 7.86
CA CYS A 224 -2.71 10.91 6.85
C CYS A 224 -3.28 9.61 7.42
N LYS A 225 -4.23 9.03 6.68
CA LYS A 225 -4.59 7.62 6.79
C LYS A 225 -3.60 6.81 5.94
N ALA A 226 -2.76 6.04 6.60
CA ALA A 226 -1.76 5.17 5.99
C ALA A 226 -2.33 3.77 5.74
N VAL A 227 -2.87 3.56 4.56
CA VAL A 227 -3.53 2.33 4.15
C VAL A 227 -2.51 1.26 3.78
N MET A 228 -2.57 0.15 4.50
CA MET A 228 -1.82 -1.08 4.26
C MET A 228 -2.82 -2.23 4.29
N PRO A 229 -3.42 -2.62 3.14
CA PRO A 229 -4.56 -3.53 3.16
C PRO A 229 -4.30 -4.85 3.91
N GLU A 230 -3.10 -5.39 3.77
CA GLU A 230 -2.68 -6.62 4.45
C GLU A 230 -2.38 -6.39 5.94
N SER A 231 -3.15 -7.04 6.83
CA SER A 231 -3.07 -6.77 8.26
C SER A 231 -1.85 -7.39 8.96
N THR A 232 -1.26 -8.47 8.39
CA THR A 232 -0.15 -9.23 8.99
C THR A 232 0.96 -8.34 9.57
N TYR A 233 1.34 -7.27 8.86
CA TYR A 233 2.42 -6.36 9.26
C TYR A 233 1.96 -4.90 9.47
N ALA A 234 0.67 -4.58 9.28
CA ALA A 234 0.19 -3.21 9.43
C ALA A 234 0.08 -2.80 10.91
N THR A 235 -0.22 -3.75 11.79
CA THR A 235 -0.49 -3.55 13.23
C THR A 235 0.69 -2.94 13.98
N ILE A 236 1.92 -3.33 13.65
CA ILE A 236 3.14 -2.80 14.30
C ILE A 236 3.33 -1.30 14.04
N TYR A 237 2.91 -0.79 12.87
CA TYR A 237 2.98 0.62 12.56
C TYR A 237 1.93 1.40 13.33
N GLN A 238 0.71 0.87 13.46
CA GLN A 238 -0.32 1.50 14.28
C GLN A 238 0.13 1.65 15.73
N GLU A 239 0.79 0.64 16.27
CA GLU A 239 1.29 0.68 17.65
C GLU A 239 2.38 1.75 17.81
N MET A 240 3.31 1.86 16.86
CA MET A 240 4.33 2.91 16.87
C MET A 240 3.72 4.31 16.73
N ILE A 241 2.68 4.47 15.91
CA ILE A 241 1.95 5.74 15.77
C ILE A 241 1.29 6.11 17.10
N ASN A 242 0.58 5.18 17.74
CA ASN A 242 -0.06 5.40 19.05
C ASN A 242 0.97 5.77 20.11
N PHE A 243 2.09 5.06 20.15
CA PHE A 243 3.19 5.35 21.07
C PHE A 243 3.73 6.76 20.88
N CYS A 244 3.98 7.20 19.64
CA CYS A 244 4.49 8.54 19.35
C CYS A 244 3.46 9.63 19.66
N LYS A 245 2.16 9.38 19.45
CA LYS A 245 1.10 10.32 19.86
C LYS A 245 1.12 10.55 21.36
N THR A 246 1.24 9.48 22.15
CA THR A 246 1.23 9.53 23.62
C THR A 246 2.51 10.11 24.21
N ASN A 247 3.67 9.68 23.70
CA ASN A 247 4.98 9.95 24.31
C ASN A 247 5.80 11.04 23.59
N GLY A 248 5.28 11.55 22.47
CA GLY A 248 6.04 12.43 21.58
C GLY A 248 7.01 11.67 20.67
N ALA A 249 7.82 12.42 19.93
CA ALA A 249 8.82 11.84 19.03
C ALA A 249 9.94 11.13 19.82
N PHE A 250 10.54 10.09 19.24
CA PHE A 250 11.76 9.48 19.77
C PHE A 250 12.90 10.51 19.85
N ASP A 251 13.71 10.40 20.90
CA ASP A 251 14.91 11.23 21.11
C ASP A 251 16.18 10.44 20.73
N PRO A 252 16.86 10.77 19.61
CA PRO A 252 18.07 10.08 19.19
C PRO A 252 19.23 10.14 20.19
N THR A 253 19.24 11.15 21.08
CA THR A 253 20.32 11.36 22.06
C THR A 253 20.26 10.38 23.22
N THR A 254 19.06 9.92 23.59
CA THR A 254 18.81 9.06 24.75
C THR A 254 18.31 7.67 24.39
N MET A 255 17.60 7.50 23.26
CA MET A 255 16.95 6.23 22.91
C MET A 255 17.94 5.04 22.84
N GLY A 256 17.43 3.85 23.12
CA GLY A 256 18.15 2.57 23.00
C GLY A 256 18.45 2.17 21.55
N THR A 257 18.58 0.86 21.32
CA THR A 257 18.76 0.26 20.00
C THR A 257 17.95 -1.04 19.90
N VAL A 258 17.39 -1.32 18.73
CA VAL A 258 16.66 -2.54 18.43
C VAL A 258 17.37 -3.24 17.26
N PRO A 259 18.26 -4.22 17.53
CA PRO A 259 18.85 -5.04 16.47
C PRO A 259 17.83 -6.04 15.91
N ASN A 260 18.12 -6.63 14.74
CA ASN A 260 17.30 -7.66 14.12
C ASN A 260 18.13 -8.90 13.80
N VAL A 261 17.61 -10.08 14.16
CA VAL A 261 18.08 -11.38 13.67
C VAL A 261 16.95 -11.95 12.83
N GLY A 262 17.10 -11.92 11.51
CA GLY A 262 16.02 -12.24 10.56
C GLY A 262 16.21 -13.61 9.93
N LEU A 263 15.11 -14.36 9.81
CA LEU A 263 15.03 -15.58 9.02
C LEU A 263 14.96 -15.22 7.52
N MET A 264 15.95 -15.65 6.73
CA MET A 264 16.04 -15.35 5.29
C MET A 264 16.95 -16.30 4.48
N ALA A 265 17.37 -17.42 5.09
CA ALA A 265 18.31 -18.36 4.50
C ALA A 265 17.69 -19.16 3.36
#